data_AF-A0AAE9ECY6-F1
#
_entry.id   AF-A0AAE9ECY6-F1
#
_cell.length_a   1.000
_cell.length_b   1.000
_cell.length_c   1.000
_cell.angle_alpha   90.00
_cell.angle_beta   90.00
_cell.angle_gamma   90.00
#
_symmetry.space_group_name_H-M   'P 1'
#
loop_
_entity.id
_entity.type
_entity.pdbx_description
1 polymer ?
#
loop_
_entity_poly.entity_id
_entity_poly.type
_entity_poly.pdbx_seq_one_letter_code
_entity_poly.pdbx_strand_id
1 'polypeptide(L)'
;MPECSVEYGLYKTRTLILLAVQCAIGLFVLIGAVPFSIDSDITFAHSAIRPLIVILLTITLLWFISTLLALVVVIRDQKRYLRFHICLNTVILFIYFAKLIVLLFSDETVTTVFCIFVNFVNFLSVFHEFKLLGTF
;
A
#
# COMPACT_ATOMS: atom_id res chain seq x y z
N MET A 1 25.13 -7.60 -23.87
CA MET A 1 25.02 -7.89 -22.42
C MET A 1 23.69 -8.60 -22.17
N PRO A 2 23.68 -9.95 -22.05
CA PRO A 2 22.45 -10.74 -21.93
C PRO A 2 22.03 -11.06 -20.48
N GLU A 3 22.85 -10.77 -19.47
CA GLU A 3 22.56 -11.05 -18.05
C GLU A 3 21.40 -10.21 -17.50
N CYS A 4 21.06 -9.10 -18.17
CA CYS A 4 20.02 -8.16 -17.75
C CYS A 4 18.58 -8.67 -17.97
N SER A 5 18.36 -9.73 -18.77
CA SER A 5 16.99 -10.17 -19.13
C SER A 5 16.33 -11.08 -18.09
N VAL A 6 17.10 -11.97 -17.45
CA VAL A 6 16.58 -12.96 -16.49
C VAL A 6 16.25 -12.29 -15.16
N GLU A 7 17.16 -11.46 -14.64
CA GLU A 7 16.92 -10.70 -13.41
C GLU A 7 15.75 -9.72 -13.60
N TYR A 8 15.70 -9.03 -14.74
CA TYR A 8 14.58 -8.13 -15.06
C TYR A 8 13.23 -8.85 -15.06
N GLY A 9 13.14 -10.01 -15.72
CA GLY A 9 11.91 -10.80 -15.75
C GLY A 9 11.45 -11.21 -14.34
N LEU A 10 12.39 -11.63 -13.50
CA LEU A 10 12.10 -12.03 -12.13
C LEU A 10 11.65 -10.86 -11.26
N TYR A 11 12.30 -9.70 -11.34
CA TYR A 11 11.86 -8.49 -10.64
C TYR A 11 10.50 -8.02 -11.13
N LYS A 12 10.26 -8.03 -12.44
CA LYS A 12 8.96 -7.66 -13.04
C LYS A 12 7.83 -8.53 -12.49
N THR A 13 8.00 -9.85 -12.49
CA THR A 13 6.99 -10.78 -11.97
C THR A 13 6.74 -10.57 -10.48
N ARG A 14 7.78 -10.38 -9.67
CA ARG A 14 7.64 -10.11 -8.23
C ARG A 14 6.92 -8.81 -7.94
N THR A 15 7.27 -7.73 -8.66
CA THR A 15 6.59 -6.44 -8.54
C THR A 15 5.11 -6.56 -8.92
N LEU A 16 4.77 -7.30 -9.99
CA LEU A 16 3.37 -7.52 -10.36
C LEU A 16 2.57 -8.24 -9.28
N ILE A 17 3.14 -9.30 -8.69
CA ILE A 17 2.48 -10.04 -7.61
C ILE A 17 2.27 -9.14 -6.39
N LEU A 18 3.28 -8.38 -5.99
CA LEU A 18 3.21 -7.49 -4.83
C LEU A 18 2.20 -6.35 -5.03
N LEU A 19 2.19 -5.72 -6.21
CA LEU A 19 1.19 -4.72 -6.58
C LEU A 19 -0.23 -5.30 -6.58
N ALA A 20 -0.42 -6.53 -7.06
CA ALA A 20 -1.72 -7.20 -7.01
C ALA A 20 -2.19 -7.45 -5.56
N VAL A 21 -1.28 -7.88 -4.68
CA VAL A 21 -1.59 -8.05 -3.25
C VAL A 21 -1.89 -6.70 -2.59
N GLN A 22 -1.15 -5.63 -2.92
CA GLN A 22 -1.44 -4.27 -2.44
C GLN A 22 -2.82 -3.78 -2.89
N CYS A 23 -3.22 -4.05 -4.14
CA CYS A 23 -4.58 -3.77 -4.62
C CYS A 23 -5.63 -4.52 -3.80
N ALA A 24 -5.42 -5.80 -3.52
CA ALA A 24 -6.35 -6.59 -2.70
C ALA A 24 -6.45 -6.05 -1.27
N ILE A 25 -5.33 -5.68 -0.65
CA ILE A 25 -5.29 -5.05 0.68
C ILE A 25 -6.03 -3.71 0.65
N GLY A 26 -5.71 -2.84 -0.31
CA GLY A 26 -6.34 -1.53 -0.45
C GLY A 26 -7.85 -1.64 -0.62
N LEU A 27 -8.32 -2.56 -1.47
CA LEU A 27 -9.74 -2.83 -1.64
C LEU A 27 -10.41 -3.33 -0.36
N PHE A 28 -9.77 -4.28 0.33
CA PHE A 28 -10.27 -4.81 1.61
C PHE A 28 -10.42 -3.71 2.67
N VAL A 29 -9.39 -2.87 2.83
CA VAL A 29 -9.42 -1.76 3.78
C VAL A 29 -10.47 -0.74 3.40
N LEU A 30 -10.61 -0.38 2.12
CA LEU A 30 -11.64 0.54 1.65
C LEU A 30 -13.04 0.01 1.97
N ILE A 31 -13.36 -1.23 1.58
CA ILE A 31 -14.67 -1.84 1.83
C ILE A 31 -14.97 -1.90 3.33
N GLY A 32 -14.00 -2.32 4.15
CA GLY A 32 -14.17 -2.45 5.60
C GLY A 32 -14.26 -1.11 6.33
N ALA A 33 -13.57 -0.06 5.85
CA ALA A 33 -13.50 1.23 6.54
C ALA A 33 -14.57 2.24 6.09
N VAL A 34 -15.17 2.06 4.91
CA VAL A 34 -16.22 2.96 4.37
C VAL A 34 -17.40 3.16 5.35
N PRO A 35 -17.98 2.12 6.00
CA PRO A 35 -19.10 2.30 6.92
C PRO A 35 -18.80 3.29 8.06
N PHE A 36 -17.58 3.25 8.62
CA PHE A 36 -17.15 4.15 9.71
C PHE A 36 -17.07 5.62 9.30
N SER A 37 -17.03 5.91 8.00
CA SER A 37 -16.93 7.28 7.48
C SER A 37 -18.29 7.88 7.13
N ILE A 38 -19.25 7.06 6.69
CA ILE A 38 -20.54 7.51 6.13
C ILE A 38 -21.69 7.34 7.15
N ASP A 39 -21.61 6.33 8.02
CA ASP A 39 -22.67 6.06 8.98
C ASP A 39 -22.65 7.08 10.13
N SER A 40 -23.66 7.95 10.17
CA SER A 40 -23.84 8.97 11.21
C SER A 40 -24.14 8.38 12.58
N ASP A 41 -24.64 7.14 12.63
CA ASP A 41 -25.14 6.51 13.85
C ASP A 41 -23.98 5.91 14.68
N ILE A 42 -22.81 5.70 14.05
CA ILE A 42 -21.59 5.31 14.74
C ILE A 42 -21.08 6.47 15.60
N THR A 43 -21.16 6.31 16.91
CA THR A 43 -20.62 7.28 17.87
C THR A 43 -19.17 6.95 18.21
N PHE A 44 -18.31 7.96 18.16
CA PHE A 44 -16.90 7.84 18.53
C PHE A 44 -16.66 8.57 19.85
N ALA A 45 -15.73 8.06 20.65
CA ALA A 45 -15.35 8.66 21.94
C ALA A 45 -14.85 10.10 21.81
N HIS A 46 -14.30 10.48 20.66
CA HIS A 46 -13.81 11.82 20.38
C HIS A 46 -14.29 12.29 19.00
N SER A 47 -14.82 13.51 18.91
CA SER A 47 -15.40 14.09 17.69
C SER A 47 -14.41 14.15 16.51
N ALA A 48 -13.13 14.41 16.80
CA ALA A 48 -12.04 14.40 15.83
C ALA A 48 -11.74 13.03 15.16
N ILE A 49 -12.28 11.92 15.65
CA ILE A 49 -12.01 10.58 15.08
C ILE A 49 -12.63 10.45 13.68
N ARG A 50 -13.87 10.89 13.49
CA ARG A 50 -14.57 10.81 12.20
C ARG A 50 -13.83 11.54 11.06
N PRO A 51 -13.42 12.82 11.19
CA PRO A 51 -12.66 13.48 10.13
C PRO A 51 -11.30 12.83 9.88
N LEU A 52 -10.63 12.28 10.91
CA LEU A 52 -9.39 11.52 10.71
C LEU A 52 -9.61 10.26 9.87
N ILE A 53 -10.70 9.51 10.11
CA ILE A 53 -11.07 8.34 9.32
C ILE A 53 -11.28 8.73 7.85
N VAL A 54 -11.98 9.83 7.57
CA VAL A 54 -12.21 10.33 6.20
C VAL A 54 -10.89 10.67 5.49
N ILE A 55 -9.97 11.35 6.19
CA ILE A 55 -8.63 11.66 5.64
C ILE A 55 -7.87 10.38 5.32
N LEU A 56 -7.82 9.43 6.25
CA LEU A 56 -7.12 8.15 6.06
C LEU A 56 -7.75 7.30 4.94
N LEU A 57 -9.07 7.30 4.82
CA LEU A 57 -9.79 6.62 3.75
C LEU A 57 -9.47 7.24 2.39
N THR A 58 -9.40 8.57 2.32
CA THR A 58 -9.00 9.30 1.11
C THR A 58 -7.58 8.96 0.69
N ILE A 59 -6.64 8.94 1.63
CA ILE A 59 -5.25 8.52 1.39
C ILE A 59 -5.20 7.07 0.89
N THR A 60 -5.98 6.17 1.50
CA THR A 60 -6.06 4.76 1.09
C THR A 60 -6.63 4.61 -0.32
N LEU A 61 -7.63 5.41 -0.68
CA LEU A 61 -8.22 5.42 -2.03
C LEU A 61 -7.20 5.89 -3.07
N LEU A 62 -6.48 6.97 -2.79
CA LEU A 62 -5.41 7.47 -3.67
C LEU A 62 -4.30 6.42 -3.85
N TRP A 63 -3.91 5.75 -2.77
CA TRP A 63 -2.96 4.63 -2.82
C TRP A 63 -3.47 3.48 -3.68
N PHE A 64 -4.73 3.06 -3.51
CA PHE A 64 -5.35 2.00 -4.29
C PHE A 64 -5.36 2.32 -5.80
N ILE A 65 -5.82 3.52 -6.18
CA ILE A 65 -5.83 3.98 -7.58
C ILE A 65 -4.40 4.03 -8.14
N SER A 66 -3.45 4.53 -7.37
CA SER A 66 -2.04 4.59 -7.76
C SER A 66 -1.46 3.19 -7.99
N THR A 67 -1.80 2.23 -7.14
CA THR A 67 -1.35 0.83 -7.24
C THR A 67 -1.90 0.15 -8.49
N LEU A 68 -3.17 0.38 -8.82
CA LEU A 68 -3.77 -0.08 -10.09
C LEU A 68 -3.03 0.49 -11.30
N LEU A 69 -2.74 1.79 -11.29
CA LEU A 69 -2.01 2.43 -12.37
C LEU A 69 -0.58 1.87 -12.48
N ALA A 70 0.10 1.65 -11.35
CA ALA A 70 1.44 1.06 -11.31
C ALA A 70 1.45 -0.35 -11.91
N LEU A 71 0.42 -1.16 -11.65
CA LEU A 71 0.28 -2.49 -12.23
C LEU A 71 0.21 -2.42 -13.77
N VAL A 72 -0.61 -1.52 -14.31
CA VAL A 72 -0.70 -1.28 -15.77
C VAL A 72 0.64 -0.80 -16.34
N VAL A 73 1.31 0.11 -15.63
CA VAL A 73 2.61 0.66 -16.01
C VAL A 73 3.69 -0.43 -16.09
N VAL A 74 3.75 -1.34 -15.11
CA VAL A 74 4.71 -2.45 -15.10
C VAL A 74 4.40 -3.45 -16.21
N ILE A 75 3.12 -3.76 -16.46
CA ILE A 75 2.72 -4.63 -17.59
C ILE A 75 3.18 -4.03 -18.92
N ARG A 76 2.98 -2.73 -19.12
CA ARG A 76 3.33 -1.99 -20.35
C ARG A 76 4.78 -1.50 -20.43
N ASP A 77 5.63 -1.89 -19.47
CA ASP A 77 7.04 -1.47 -19.38
C ASP A 77 7.25 0.08 -19.37
N GLN A 78 6.28 0.85 -18.87
CA GLN A 78 6.30 2.32 -18.85
C GLN A 78 7.00 2.91 -17.60
N LYS A 79 8.22 2.44 -17.32
CA LYS A 79 8.95 2.64 -16.05
C LYS A 79 9.06 4.08 -15.53
N ARG A 80 9.00 5.11 -16.39
CA ARG A 80 9.06 6.53 -15.96
C ARG A 80 7.96 6.90 -14.98
N TYR A 81 6.76 6.33 -15.15
CA TYR A 81 5.61 6.61 -14.30
C TYR A 81 5.65 5.85 -12.96
N LEU A 82 6.51 4.82 -12.85
CA LEU A 82 6.67 4.05 -11.61
C LEU A 82 7.30 4.86 -10.48
N ARG A 83 8.13 5.86 -10.80
CA ARG A 83 8.79 6.72 -9.79
C ARG A 83 7.80 7.46 -8.90
N PHE A 84 6.72 7.99 -9.48
CA PHE A 84 5.70 8.68 -8.71
C PHE A 84 4.98 7.73 -7.76
N HIS A 85 4.66 6.52 -8.23
CA HIS A 85 4.06 5.49 -7.40
C HIS A 85 4.95 5.10 -6.23
N ILE A 86 6.25 4.88 -6.46
CA ILE A 86 7.21 4.52 -5.39
C ILE A 86 7.24 5.57 -4.29
N CYS A 87 7.24 6.87 -4.63
CA CYS A 87 7.18 7.93 -3.64
C CYS A 87 5.92 7.84 -2.77
N LEU A 88 4.74 7.68 -3.40
CA LEU A 88 3.48 7.52 -2.68
C LEU A 88 3.48 6.23 -1.82
N ASN A 89 3.95 5.12 -2.38
CA ASN A 89 4.02 3.82 -1.72
C ASN A 89 4.94 3.85 -0.49
N THR A 90 6.03 4.61 -0.57
CA THR A 90 6.96 4.87 0.56
C THR A 90 6.29 5.67 1.68
N VAL A 91 5.49 6.68 1.34
CA VAL A 91 4.71 7.44 2.33
C VAL A 91 3.69 6.53 3.03
N ILE A 92 3.00 5.67 2.28
CA ILE A 92 2.04 4.70 2.84
C ILE A 92 2.74 3.72 3.77
N LEU A 93 3.92 3.21 3.41
CA LEU A 93 4.74 2.38 4.29
C LEU A 93 5.03 3.10 5.61
N PHE A 94 5.42 4.38 5.59
CA PHE A 94 5.70 5.13 6.81
C PHE A 94 4.45 5.32 7.68
N ILE A 95 3.28 5.59 7.08
CA ILE A 95 2.01 5.71 7.81
C ILE A 95 1.65 4.39 8.50
N TYR A 96 1.75 3.26 7.79
CA TYR A 96 1.47 1.95 8.38
C TYR A 96 2.53 1.55 9.42
N PHE A 97 3.77 1.99 9.28
CA PHE A 97 4.81 1.76 10.28
C PHE A 97 4.52 2.55 11.57
N ALA A 98 4.14 3.82 11.45
CA ALA A 98 3.70 4.63 12.59
C ALA A 98 2.48 4.00 13.29
N LYS A 99 1.51 3.50 12.50
CA LYS A 99 0.35 2.77 13.04
C LYS A 99 0.77 1.50 13.78
N LEU A 100 1.74 0.75 13.26
CA LEU A 100 2.25 -0.45 13.92
C LEU A 100 2.88 -0.12 15.27
N ILE A 101 3.68 0.95 15.37
CA ILE A 101 4.26 1.39 16.64
C ILE A 101 3.16 1.61 17.68
N VAL A 102 2.08 2.29 17.32
CA VAL A 102 0.93 2.52 18.22
C VAL A 102 0.27 1.20 18.61
N LEU A 103 0.05 0.30 17.64
CA LEU A 103 -0.61 -1.00 17.88
C LEU A 103 0.21 -1.96 18.74
N LEU A 104 1.55 -1.88 18.73
CA LEU A 104 2.41 -2.72 19.58
C LEU A 104 2.20 -2.44 21.08
N PHE A 105 1.65 -1.28 21.44
CA PHE A 105 1.29 -0.93 22.81
C PHE A 105 -0.23 -1.04 23.07
N SER A 106 -0.97 -1.64 22.14
CA SER A 106 -2.42 -1.88 22.25
C SER A 106 -2.71 -3.36 22.47
N ASP A 107 -3.84 -3.66 23.09
CA ASP A 107 -4.34 -5.04 23.28
C ASP A 107 -4.97 -5.63 21.98
N GLU A 108 -4.95 -4.87 20.87
CA GLU A 108 -5.52 -5.30 19.58
C GLU A 108 -4.60 -6.21 18.76
N THR A 109 -4.51 -7.48 19.17
CA THR A 109 -3.66 -8.50 18.53
C THR A 109 -3.98 -8.71 17.03
N VAL A 110 -5.25 -8.83 16.66
CA VAL A 110 -5.66 -9.08 15.25
C VAL A 110 -5.26 -7.91 14.35
N THR A 111 -5.57 -6.68 14.77
CA THR A 111 -5.21 -5.46 14.04
C THR A 111 -3.70 -5.32 13.92
N THR A 112 -2.95 -5.68 14.96
CA THR A 112 -1.48 -5.67 14.98
C THR A 112 -0.91 -6.63 13.95
N VAL A 113 -1.36 -7.90 13.93
CA VAL A 113 -0.89 -8.91 12.96
C VAL A 113 -1.21 -8.49 11.53
N PHE A 114 -2.41 -7.98 11.28
CA PHE A 114 -2.77 -7.44 9.97
C PHE A 114 -1.84 -6.28 9.57
N CYS A 115 -1.57 -5.36 10.49
CA CYS A 115 -0.70 -4.22 10.24
C CYS A 115 0.76 -4.64 9.95
N ILE A 116 1.27 -5.69 10.63
CA ILE A 116 2.58 -6.29 10.33
C ILE A 116 2.60 -6.82 8.89
N PHE A 117 1.57 -7.58 8.50
CA PHE A 117 1.47 -8.14 7.15
C PHE A 117 1.43 -7.03 6.08
N VAL A 118 0.61 -5.99 6.27
CA VAL A 118 0.53 -4.87 5.33
C VAL A 118 1.86 -4.12 5.21
N ASN A 119 2.54 -3.86 6.33
CA ASN A 119 3.87 -3.24 6.32
C ASN A 119 4.89 -4.09 5.57
N PHE A 120 4.87 -5.41 5.79
CA PHE A 120 5.76 -6.34 5.09
C PHE A 120 5.54 -6.32 3.58
N VAL A 121 4.28 -6.39 3.12
CA VAL A 121 3.94 -6.30 1.69
C VAL A 121 4.36 -4.96 1.10
N ASN A 122 4.07 -3.85 1.79
CA ASN A 122 4.44 -2.51 1.32
C ASN A 122 5.96 -2.35 1.21
N PHE A 123 6.72 -2.84 2.20
CA PHE A 123 8.17 -2.81 2.17
C PHE A 123 8.72 -3.62 0.99
N LEU A 124 8.25 -4.86 0.80
CA LEU A 124 8.68 -5.69 -0.32
C LEU A 124 8.32 -5.08 -1.66
N SER A 125 7.14 -4.47 -1.79
CA SER A 125 6.70 -3.81 -3.01
C SER A 125 7.64 -2.68 -3.38
N VAL A 126 7.87 -1.73 -2.46
CA VAL A 126 8.80 -0.62 -2.64
C VAL A 126 10.21 -1.13 -2.99
N PHE A 127 10.73 -2.12 -2.27
CA PHE A 127 12.05 -2.70 -2.54
C PHE A 127 12.15 -3.26 -3.96
N HIS A 128 11.17 -4.04 -4.40
CA HIS A 128 11.18 -4.65 -5.72
C HIS A 128 10.93 -3.63 -6.85
N GLU A 129 10.13 -2.60 -6.63
CA GLU A 129 9.95 -1.48 -7.55
C GLU A 129 11.27 -0.70 -7.75
N PHE A 130 12.02 -0.46 -6.68
CA PHE A 130 13.36 0.14 -6.77
C PHE A 130 14.33 -0.74 -7.54
N LYS A 131 14.34 -2.05 -7.28
CA LYS A 131 15.18 -3.01 -8.03
C LYS A 131 14.82 -3.05 -9.51
N LEU A 132 13.53 -3.06 -9.84
CA LEU A 132 13.03 -3.05 -11.22
C LEU A 132 13.44 -1.78 -11.99
N LEU A 133 13.49 -0.64 -11.31
CA LEU A 133 14.04 0.60 -11.88
C LEU A 133 15.56 0.56 -12.07
N GLY A 134 16.27 -0.12 -11.17
CA GLY A 134 17.73 -0.20 -11.16
C GLY A 134 18.36 -1.27 -12.04
N THR A 135 17.59 -2.24 -12.55
CA THR A 135 18.04 -3.27 -13.52
C THR A 135 18.18 -2.73 -14.94
N PHE A 136 18.74 -1.53 -15.12
CA PHE A 136 19.03 -0.92 -16.41
C PHE A 136 20.43 -0.33 -16.41
#